data_AF-A0A7J3T151-F1
#
_entry.id   AF-A0A7J3T151-F1
#
_cell.length_a   1.000
_cell.length_b   1.000
_cell.length_c   1.000
_cell.angle_alpha   90.00
_cell.angle_beta   90.00
_cell.angle_gamma   90.00
#
_symmetry.space_group_name_H-M   'P 1'
#
loop_
_entity.id
_entity.type
_entity.pdbx_description
1 polymer ?
#
loop_
_entity_poly.entity_id
_entity_poly.type
_entity_poly.pdbx_seq_one_letter_code
_entity_poly.pdbx_strand_id
1 'polypeptide(L)'
;MVEGSEENKVASIEKLLIDDLSNFQFHAAYMAYSEAFDRTGSEESKKQLNENIVALQQNKIDCPTFYRNISQFRGEESYQRGYGRALIKTQKKREWRRKTQKQERIQRHRK
;
A
#
# COMPACT_ATOMS: atom_id res chain seq x y z
N MET A 1 -30.15 14.93 -35.35
CA MET A 1 -29.85 13.64 -34.71
C MET A 1 -28.48 13.25 -35.22
N VAL A 2 -27.37 13.35 -34.51
CA VAL A 2 -27.06 12.98 -33.12
C VAL A 2 -26.23 14.11 -32.46
N GLU A 3 -26.49 14.30 -31.19
CA GLU A 3 -26.07 15.40 -30.32
C GLU A 3 -24.55 15.44 -30.10
N GLY A 4 -23.98 16.63 -30.24
CA GLY A 4 -22.67 16.97 -29.68
C GLY A 4 -22.87 17.36 -28.21
N SER A 5 -22.35 16.54 -27.31
CA SER A 5 -22.35 16.83 -25.88
C SER A 5 -21.09 17.64 -25.53
N GLU A 6 -21.27 18.93 -25.31
CA GLU A 6 -20.34 19.78 -24.57
C GLU A 6 -20.35 19.35 -23.10
N GLU A 7 -19.20 19.01 -22.50
CA GLU A 7 -19.03 19.15 -21.04
C GLU A 7 -17.60 19.61 -20.72
N ASN A 8 -17.51 20.87 -20.27
CA ASN A 8 -16.38 21.48 -19.58
C ASN A 8 -15.92 20.60 -18.41
N LYS A 9 -14.92 19.74 -18.63
CA LYS A 9 -14.17 19.13 -17.54
C LYS A 9 -12.98 20.03 -17.25
N VAL A 10 -13.02 20.67 -16.08
CA VAL A 10 -11.84 21.17 -15.33
C VAL A 10 -10.63 20.33 -15.74
N ALA A 11 -9.55 20.98 -16.20
CA ALA A 11 -8.35 20.36 -16.76
C ALA A 11 -7.75 19.35 -15.77
N SER A 12 -8.36 18.18 -15.74
CA SER A 12 -8.13 17.13 -14.78
C SER A 12 -6.99 16.39 -15.40
N ILE A 13 -5.81 16.54 -14.81
CA ILE A 13 -4.62 15.81 -15.20
C ILE A 13 -5.04 14.36 -15.42
N GLU A 14 -4.95 13.91 -16.66
CA GLU A 14 -5.40 12.58 -17.04
C GLU A 14 -4.38 11.55 -16.59
N LYS A 15 -4.88 10.38 -16.21
CA LYS A 15 -4.05 9.23 -15.85
C LYS A 15 -3.37 8.71 -17.11
N LEU A 16 -2.05 8.61 -17.08
CA LEU A 16 -1.29 8.07 -18.20
C LEU A 16 -1.52 6.56 -18.25
N LEU A 17 -2.01 6.03 -19.38
CA LEU A 17 -2.21 4.59 -19.61
C LEU A 17 -1.01 4.00 -20.37
N ILE A 18 0.15 4.01 -19.72
CA ILE A 18 1.42 3.58 -20.30
C ILE A 18 1.84 2.31 -19.55
N ASP A 19 1.10 1.22 -19.72
CA ASP A 19 1.45 -0.07 -19.11
C ASP A 19 2.14 -0.97 -20.14
N ASP A 20 3.30 -1.52 -19.78
CA ASP A 20 4.03 -2.47 -20.61
C ASP A 20 4.05 -3.84 -19.90
N LEU A 21 3.09 -4.71 -20.25
CA LEU A 21 2.98 -6.09 -19.74
C LEU A 21 4.22 -6.95 -20.00
N SER A 22 5.04 -6.57 -20.98
CA SER A 22 6.29 -7.25 -21.34
C SER A 22 7.40 -7.03 -20.30
N ASN A 23 7.35 -5.93 -19.55
CA ASN A 23 8.33 -5.60 -18.51
C ASN A 23 7.68 -5.65 -17.13
N PHE A 24 7.88 -6.76 -16.43
CA PHE A 24 7.32 -6.97 -15.10
C PHE A 24 7.63 -5.83 -14.11
N GLN A 25 8.85 -5.29 -14.12
CA GLN A 25 9.23 -4.21 -13.20
C GLN A 25 8.43 -2.94 -13.48
N PHE A 26 8.27 -2.61 -14.76
CA PHE A 26 7.51 -1.44 -15.18
C PHE A 26 6.01 -1.63 -14.95
N HIS A 27 5.46 -2.82 -15.23
CA HIS A 27 4.07 -3.14 -14.90
C HIS A 27 3.79 -3.01 -13.40
N ALA A 28 4.67 -3.54 -12.54
CA ALA A 28 4.56 -3.39 -11.09
C ALA A 28 4.66 -1.93 -10.63
N ALA A 29 5.50 -1.12 -11.28
CA ALA A 29 5.60 0.30 -11.04
C ALA A 29 4.34 1.05 -11.49
N TYR A 30 3.80 0.70 -12.64
CA TYR A 30 2.56 1.24 -13.19
C TYR A 30 1.35 0.95 -12.29
N MET A 31 1.24 -0.27 -11.77
CA MET A 31 0.22 -0.62 -10.77
C MET A 31 0.33 0.26 -9.51
N ALA A 32 1.54 0.51 -9.02
CA ALA A 32 1.76 1.39 -7.87
C ALA A 32 1.44 2.86 -8.18
N TYR A 33 1.79 3.35 -9.38
CA TYR A 33 1.41 4.66 -9.88
C TYR A 33 -0.11 4.80 -9.96
N SER A 34 -0.80 3.81 -10.53
CA SER A 34 -2.26 3.78 -10.66
C SER A 34 -2.94 3.93 -9.30
N GLU A 35 -2.53 3.10 -8.32
CA GLU A 35 -3.05 3.15 -6.96
C GLU A 35 -2.78 4.51 -6.28
N ALA A 36 -1.57 5.07 -6.46
CA ALA A 36 -1.20 6.36 -5.89
C ALA A 36 -2.01 7.51 -6.52
N PHE A 37 -2.18 7.48 -7.84
CA PHE A 37 -2.92 8.50 -8.59
C PHE A 37 -4.39 8.55 -8.19
N ASP A 38 -5.01 7.38 -8.00
CA ASP A 38 -6.41 7.26 -7.59
C ASP A 38 -6.63 7.73 -6.14
N ARG A 39 -5.60 7.61 -5.27
CA ARG A 39 -5.63 8.09 -3.88
C ARG A 39 -5.37 9.58 -3.75
N THR A 40 -4.51 10.15 -4.59
CA THR A 40 -4.13 11.56 -4.50
C THR A 40 -5.27 12.47 -4.97
N GLY A 41 -5.71 13.38 -4.11
CA GLY A 41 -6.70 14.42 -4.45
C GLY A 41 -6.09 15.71 -5.01
N SER A 42 -4.77 15.93 -4.81
CA SER A 42 -4.08 17.15 -5.25
C SER A 42 -3.62 17.04 -6.71
N GLU A 43 -3.92 18.06 -7.51
CA GLU A 43 -3.46 18.17 -8.90
C GLU A 43 -1.93 18.24 -9.00
N GLU A 44 -1.26 18.92 -8.09
CA GLU A 44 0.21 19.00 -8.08
C GLU A 44 0.86 17.63 -7.87
N SER A 45 0.29 16.82 -6.97
CA SER A 45 0.75 15.46 -6.73
C SER A 45 0.53 14.55 -7.94
N LYS A 46 -0.59 14.71 -8.65
CA LYS A 46 -0.86 13.98 -9.90
C LYS A 46 0.15 14.34 -11.00
N LYS A 47 0.54 15.61 -11.13
CA LYS A 47 1.60 16.02 -12.07
C LYS A 47 2.93 15.34 -11.75
N GLN A 48 3.34 15.37 -10.48
CA GLN A 48 4.58 14.72 -10.04
C GLN A 48 4.56 13.20 -10.28
N LEU A 49 3.42 12.54 -10.06
CA LEU A 49 3.27 11.12 -10.37
C LEU A 49 3.42 10.84 -11.87
N ASN A 50 2.81 11.68 -12.73
CA ASN A 50 2.92 11.58 -14.18
C ASN A 50 4.36 11.77 -14.67
N GLU A 51 5.07 12.76 -14.12
CA GLU A 51 6.48 12.99 -14.46
C GLU A 51 7.37 11.81 -14.05
N ASN A 52 7.13 11.23 -12.86
CA ASN A 52 7.89 10.08 -12.37
C ASN A 52 7.68 8.83 -13.23
N ILE A 53 6.44 8.52 -13.65
CA ILE A 53 6.18 7.33 -14.48
C ILE A 53 6.77 7.49 -15.90
N VAL A 54 6.71 8.70 -16.47
CA VAL A 54 7.34 9.00 -17.77
C VAL A 54 8.86 8.91 -17.68
N ALA A 55 9.44 9.43 -16.59
CA ALA A 55 10.88 9.35 -16.37
C ALA A 55 11.36 7.90 -16.18
N LEU A 56 10.54 7.04 -15.55
CA LEU A 56 10.81 5.61 -15.46
C LEU A 56 10.74 4.93 -16.84
N GLN A 57 9.73 5.24 -17.65
CA GLN A 57 9.61 4.70 -19.01
C GLN A 57 10.79 5.10 -19.91
N GLN A 58 11.25 6.35 -19.78
CA GLN A 58 12.41 6.87 -20.51
C GLN A 58 13.75 6.38 -19.94
N ASN A 59 13.74 5.48 -18.94
CA ASN A 59 14.92 5.00 -18.22
C ASN A 59 15.80 6.12 -17.66
N LYS A 60 15.21 7.28 -17.34
CA LYS A 60 15.90 8.40 -16.69
C LYS A 60 16.04 8.20 -15.18
N ILE A 61 15.18 7.37 -14.61
CA ILE A 61 15.11 7.08 -13.17
C ILE A 61 15.06 5.57 -12.99
N ASP A 62 15.81 5.05 -12.01
CA ASP A 62 15.77 3.64 -11.66
C ASP A 62 14.51 3.27 -10.87
N CYS A 63 14.07 2.01 -10.96
CA CYS A 63 12.94 1.47 -10.19
C CYS A 63 13.01 1.78 -8.67
N PRO A 64 14.15 1.63 -7.97
CA PRO A 64 14.25 1.96 -6.55
C PRO A 64 13.97 3.44 -6.27
N THR A 65 14.45 4.33 -7.13
CA THR A 65 14.27 5.78 -7.02
C THR A 65 12.81 6.17 -7.28
N PHE A 66 12.17 5.54 -8.26
CA PHE A 66 10.74 5.67 -8.48
C PHE A 66 9.91 5.33 -7.23
N TYR A 67 10.18 4.18 -6.60
CA TYR A 67 9.44 3.79 -5.38
C TYR A 67 9.70 4.70 -4.18
N ARG A 68 10.89 5.32 -4.09
CA ARG A 68 11.18 6.35 -3.08
C ARG A 68 10.36 7.62 -3.30
N ASN A 69 10.19 8.04 -4.56
CA ASN A 69 9.39 9.23 -4.88
C ASN A 69 7.90 8.97 -4.64
N ILE A 70 7.43 7.75 -4.94
CA ILE A 70 6.03 7.38 -4.76
C ILE A 70 5.63 7.11 -3.31
N SER A 71 6.57 6.78 -2.41
CA SER A 71 6.25 6.40 -1.02
C SER A 71 5.44 7.45 -0.28
N GLN A 72 5.70 8.72 -0.57
CA GLN A 72 5.03 9.88 0.02
C GLN A 72 3.52 9.91 -0.30
N PHE A 73 3.15 9.51 -1.52
CA PHE A 73 1.75 9.48 -1.97
C PHE A 73 1.03 8.20 -1.58
N ARG A 74 1.78 7.17 -1.20
CA ARG A 74 1.27 5.82 -0.97
C ARG A 74 0.79 5.59 0.47
N GLY A 75 0.89 6.61 1.33
CA GLY A 75 0.37 6.61 2.69
C GLY A 75 1.38 6.05 3.69
N GLU A 76 2.38 6.87 4.03
CA GLU A 76 3.47 6.55 4.95
C GLU A 76 3.07 6.28 6.41
N GLU A 77 1.78 6.33 6.77
CA GLU A 77 1.37 6.02 8.14
C GLU A 77 1.36 4.51 8.46
N SER A 78 1.54 3.65 7.44
CA SER A 78 1.36 2.19 7.57
C SER A 78 2.65 1.37 7.56
N TYR A 79 3.75 1.84 6.96
CA TYR A 79 4.97 1.02 6.81
C TYR A 79 5.74 0.85 8.12
N GLN A 80 5.63 1.79 9.07
CA GLN A 80 6.23 1.65 10.40
C GLN A 80 5.34 0.86 11.38
N ARG A 81 4.06 0.64 11.07
CA ARG A 81 3.08 0.06 12.02
C ARG A 81 2.66 -1.37 11.69
N GLY A 82 2.85 -1.83 10.45
CA GLY A 82 2.22 -3.06 9.93
C GLY A 82 3.13 -4.29 9.73
N TYR A 83 4.46 -4.16 9.66
CA TYR A 83 5.36 -5.33 9.62
C TYR A 83 5.61 -5.93 11.01
N GLY A 84 4.65 -5.77 11.92
CA GLY A 84 4.59 -6.54 13.15
C GLY A 84 4.29 -7.98 12.79
N ARG A 85 5.34 -8.77 12.51
CA ARG A 85 5.25 -10.23 12.57
C ARG A 85 4.41 -10.56 13.79
N ALA A 86 3.35 -11.36 13.62
CA ALA A 86 2.51 -11.75 14.74
C ALA A 86 3.42 -12.28 15.85
N LEU A 87 3.49 -11.56 16.97
CA LEU A 87 4.34 -11.93 18.09
C LEU A 87 3.74 -13.20 18.69
N ILE A 88 4.36 -14.34 18.38
CA ILE A 88 3.97 -15.61 18.98
C ILE A 88 4.32 -15.54 20.47
N LYS A 89 3.30 -15.28 21.30
CA LYS A 89 3.42 -15.30 22.76
C LYS A 89 3.41 -16.74 23.24
N THR A 90 4.57 -17.29 23.57
CA THR A 90 4.67 -18.62 24.17
C THR A 90 4.61 -18.53 25.70
N GLN A 91 4.12 -19.59 26.35
CA GLN A 91 4.10 -19.69 27.80
C GLN A 91 5.15 -20.70 28.27
N LYS A 92 5.89 -20.40 29.35
CA LYS A 92 6.81 -21.36 29.98
C LYS A 92 6.03 -22.56 30.54
N LYS A 93 6.49 -23.78 30.27
CA LYS A 93 5.89 -25.06 30.74
C LYS A 93 5.58 -25.07 32.25
N ARG A 94 6.48 -24.49 33.06
CA ARG A 94 6.31 -24.38 34.53
C ARG A 94 5.08 -23.53 34.91
N GLU A 95 4.86 -22.42 34.22
CA GLU A 95 3.73 -21.52 34.49
C GLU A 95 2.41 -22.14 34.07
N TRP A 96 2.40 -22.84 32.92
CA TRP A 96 1.24 -23.61 32.48
C TRP A 96 0.83 -24.63 33.54
N ARG A 97 1.78 -25.46 34.02
CA ARG A 97 1.51 -26.46 35.09
C ARG A 97 0.94 -25.84 36.36
N ARG A 98 1.50 -24.71 36.81
CA ARG A 98 1.01 -23.99 38.00
C ARG A 98 -0.42 -23.47 37.82
N LYS A 99 -0.73 -22.90 36.65
CA LYS A 99 -2.09 -22.43 36.33
C LYS A 99 -3.08 -23.58 36.30
N THR A 100 -2.74 -24.70 35.64
CA THR A 100 -3.60 -25.89 35.57
C THR A 100 -3.86 -26.48 36.96
N GLN A 101 -2.83 -26.69 37.78
CA GLN A 101 -3.00 -27.21 39.15
C GLN A 101 -3.87 -26.30 40.02
N LYS A 102 -3.72 -24.97 39.87
CA LYS A 102 -4.56 -24.00 40.58
C LYS A 102 -6.02 -24.09 40.11
N GLN A 103 -6.25 -24.18 38.80
CA GLN A 103 -7.59 -24.34 38.23
C GLN A 103 -8.26 -25.63 38.69
N GLU A 104 -7.55 -26.76 38.68
CA GLU A 104 -8.06 -28.04 39.18
C GLU A 104 -8.42 -27.96 40.68
N ARG A 105 -7.59 -27.32 41.51
CA ARG A 105 -7.90 -27.10 42.93
C ARG A 105 -9.17 -26.27 43.10
N ILE A 106 -9.30 -25.18 42.35
CA ILE A 106 -10.50 -24.34 42.38
C ILE A 106 -11.72 -25.18 41.98
N GLN A 107 -11.65 -25.94 40.88
CA GLN A 107 -12.76 -26.79 40.44
C GLN A 107 -13.18 -27.81 41.51
N ARG A 108 -12.23 -28.43 42.21
CA ARG A 108 -12.52 -29.39 43.30
C ARG A 108 -13.21 -28.74 44.51
N HIS A 109 -12.90 -27.49 44.81
CA HIS A 109 -13.41 -26.78 45.98
C HIS A 109 -14.54 -25.80 45.66
N ARG A 110 -14.95 -25.69 44.40
CA ARG A 110 -16.08 -24.89 43.94
C ARG A 110 -17.38 -25.70 44.15
N LYS A 111 -17.73 -25.92 45.41
CA LYS A 111 -19.09 -26.26 45.82
C LYS A 111 -19.92 -24.99 45.89
#